data_AF-A0A4Q0Y0V6-F1
#
_entry.id   AF-A0A4Q0Y0V6-F1
#
_cell.length_a   1.000
_cell.length_b   1.000
_cell.length_c   1.000
_cell.angle_alpha   90.00
_cell.angle_beta   90.00
_cell.angle_gamma   90.00
#
_symmetry.space_group_name_H-M   'P 1'
#
loop_
_entity.id
_entity.type
_entity.pdbx_description
1 polymer ?
#
loop_
_entity_poly.entity_id
_entity_poly.type
_entity_poly.pdbx_seq_one_letter_code
_entity_poly.pdbx_strand_id
1 'polypeptide(L)'
;MCIRINTYELLVHELGEEIAFKVCETFAGIDLKIPKKAHKTYRIKEIVKRHLKLLQEEDRKTKFVKFFSAEMQLSKRVIYKIIQEVEDELRK
;
A
#
# COMPACT_ATOMS: atom_id res chain seq x y z
N MET A 1 17.03 15.89 14.87
CA MET A 1 17.38 16.30 13.50
C MET A 1 16.19 15.99 12.59
N CYS A 2 15.56 17.00 12.00
CA CYS A 2 14.48 16.81 11.03
C CYS A 2 15.15 16.73 9.65
N ILE A 3 15.24 15.53 9.07
CA ILE A 3 15.77 15.36 7.71
C ILE A 3 14.69 15.92 6.78
N ARG A 4 14.91 17.11 6.23
CA ARG A 4 14.05 17.68 5.19
C ARG A 4 14.37 16.96 3.88
N ILE A 5 13.82 15.75 3.72
CA ILE A 5 13.92 15.05 2.45
C ILE A 5 12.93 15.72 1.50
N ASN A 6 13.45 16.31 0.42
CA ASN A 6 12.63 16.90 -0.61
C ASN A 6 11.78 15.78 -1.24
N THR A 7 10.47 15.83 -1.03
CA THR A 7 9.54 14.80 -1.51
C THR A 7 9.62 14.66 -3.03
N TYR A 8 9.96 15.74 -3.74
CA TYR A 8 10.20 15.70 -5.18
C TYR A 8 11.42 14.85 -5.54
N GLU A 9 12.56 15.05 -4.89
CA GLU A 9 13.77 14.24 -5.16
C GLU A 9 13.52 12.76 -4.88
N LEU A 10 12.73 12.46 -3.85
CA LEU A 10 12.35 11.08 -3.53
C LEU A 10 11.42 10.46 -4.59
N LEU A 11 10.49 11.26 -5.13
CA LEU A 11 9.61 10.84 -6.22
C LEU A 11 10.38 10.65 -7.53
N VAL A 12 11.32 11.54 -7.84
CA VAL A 12 12.18 11.44 -9.03
C VAL A 12 13.05 10.18 -8.97
N HIS A 13 13.61 9.87 -7.81
CA HIS A 13 14.43 8.67 -7.61
C HIS A 13 13.64 7.36 -7.81
N GLU A 14 12.41 7.29 -7.30
CA GLU A 14 11.60 6.06 -7.32
C GLU A 14 10.77 5.88 -8.59
N LEU A 15 10.30 6.97 -9.20
CA LEU A 15 9.33 6.93 -10.31
C LEU A 15 9.90 7.46 -11.63
N GLY A 16 11.07 8.08 -11.60
CA GLY A 16 11.63 8.82 -12.74
C GLY A 16 11.05 10.24 -12.85
N GLU A 17 11.85 11.12 -13.44
CA GLU A 17 11.60 12.57 -13.44
C GLU A 17 10.27 12.96 -14.11
N GLU A 18 9.93 12.30 -15.23
CA GLU A 18 8.74 12.63 -16.01
C GLU A 18 7.42 12.28 -15.27
N ILE A 19 7.41 11.17 -14.53
CA ILE A 19 6.23 10.73 -13.75
C ILE A 19 6.15 11.54 -12.45
N ALA A 20 7.29 11.80 -11.80
CA ALA A 20 7.35 12.65 -10.62
C ALA A 20 6.84 14.07 -10.93
N PHE A 21 7.22 14.63 -12.07
CA PHE A 21 6.73 15.93 -12.54
C PHE A 21 5.22 15.93 -12.77
N LYS A 22 4.66 14.94 -13.49
CA LYS A 22 3.20 14.81 -13.69
C LYS A 22 2.43 14.66 -12.38
N VAL A 23 2.95 13.89 -11.43
CA VAL A 23 2.37 13.74 -10.10
C VAL A 23 2.37 15.09 -9.39
N CYS A 24 3.49 15.80 -9.37
CA CYS A 24 3.58 17.11 -8.73
C CYS A 24 2.72 18.19 -9.41
N GLU A 25 2.61 18.20 -10.74
CA GLU A 25 1.69 19.08 -11.47
C GLU A 25 0.22 18.76 -11.16
N THR A 26 -0.15 17.48 -11.15
CA THR A 26 -1.54 17.05 -10.88
C THR A 26 -1.97 17.38 -9.45
N PHE A 27 -1.03 17.35 -8.50
CA PHE A 27 -1.29 17.63 -7.09
C PHE A 27 -0.87 19.04 -6.63
N ALA A 28 -0.45 19.92 -7.55
CA ALA A 28 0.01 21.26 -7.25
C ALA A 28 -1.08 22.07 -6.51
N GLY A 29 -0.73 22.60 -5.33
CA GLY A 29 -1.64 23.41 -4.50
C GLY A 29 -2.49 22.64 -3.49
N ILE A 30 -2.38 21.31 -3.43
CA ILE A 30 -3.11 20.49 -2.45
C ILE A 30 -2.16 20.11 -1.31
N ASP A 31 -2.49 20.54 -0.08
CA ASP A 31 -1.85 20.07 1.14
C ASP A 31 -2.17 18.56 1.31
N LEU A 32 -1.31 17.71 0.76
CA LEU A 32 -1.45 16.26 0.73
C LEU A 32 -1.25 15.71 2.15
N LYS A 33 -2.32 15.73 2.95
CA LYS A 33 -2.40 14.96 4.20
C LYS A 33 -2.49 13.48 3.84
N ILE A 34 -1.38 12.84 3.50
CA ILE A 34 -1.31 11.39 3.28
C ILE A 34 -1.74 10.72 4.59
N PRO A 35 -2.93 10.11 4.67
CA PRO A 35 -3.37 9.49 5.91
C PRO A 35 -2.44 8.31 6.17
N LYS A 36 -1.76 8.26 7.31
CA LYS A 36 -0.86 7.15 7.68
C LYS A 36 -1.52 5.75 7.53
N LYS A 37 -2.85 5.68 7.60
CA LYS A 37 -3.66 4.47 7.37
C LYS A 37 -3.72 4.03 5.89
N ALA A 38 -3.71 4.96 4.95
CA ALA A 38 -3.76 4.67 3.51
C ALA A 38 -2.47 3.98 3.03
N HIS A 39 -1.32 4.39 3.56
CA HIS A 39 -0.03 3.76 3.23
C HIS A 39 0.07 2.30 3.71
N LYS A 40 -0.42 2.00 4.91
CA LYS A 40 -0.41 0.64 5.47
C LYS A 40 -1.31 -0.31 4.69
N THR A 41 -2.50 0.15 4.30
CA THR A 41 -3.45 -0.65 3.51
C THR A 41 -2.96 -0.87 2.07
N TYR A 42 -2.33 0.13 1.46
CA TYR A 42 -1.69 0.00 0.15
C TYR A 42 -0.56 -1.05 0.14
N ARG A 43 0.36 -1.02 1.13
CA ARG A 43 1.44 -2.01 1.24
C ARG A 43 0.90 -3.44 1.36
N ILE A 44 -0.16 -3.65 2.14
CA ILE A 44 -0.79 -4.97 2.26
C ILE A 44 -1.41 -5.37 0.91
N LYS A 45 -2.09 -4.46 0.21
CA LYS A 45 -2.68 -4.73 -1.11
C LYS A 45 -1.62 -5.21 -2.11
N GLU A 46 -0.45 -4.56 -2.15
CA GLU A 46 0.66 -4.94 -3.02
C GLU A 46 1.26 -6.31 -2.67
N ILE A 47 1.46 -6.60 -1.38
CA ILE A 47 1.96 -7.91 -0.92
C ILE A 47 0.97 -9.02 -1.28
N VAL A 48 -0.34 -8.77 -1.08
CA VAL A 48 -1.40 -9.72 -1.43
C VAL A 48 -1.42 -9.97 -2.94
N LYS A 49 -1.28 -8.93 -3.78
CA LYS A 49 -1.18 -9.08 -5.24
C LYS A 49 0.00 -9.96 -5.65
N ARG A 50 1.18 -9.76 -5.07
CA ARG A 50 2.40 -10.54 -5.40
C ARG A 50 2.31 -12.00 -4.93
N HIS A 51 1.68 -12.25 -3.79
CA HIS A 51 1.66 -13.57 -3.15
C HIS A 51 0.29 -14.25 -3.17
N LEU A 52 -0.60 -13.83 -4.08
CA LEU A 52 -2.00 -14.25 -4.07
C LEU A 52 -2.18 -15.77 -4.16
N LYS A 53 -1.36 -16.44 -4.99
CA LYS A 53 -1.37 -17.90 -5.13
C LYS A 53 -1.05 -18.63 -3.81
N LEU A 54 -0.18 -18.07 -2.98
CA LEU A 54 0.19 -18.62 -1.67
C LEU A 54 -0.89 -18.31 -0.61
N LEU A 55 -1.69 -17.27 -0.83
CA LEU A 55 -2.78 -16.85 0.05
C LEU A 55 -4.10 -17.60 -0.21
N GLN A 56 -4.17 -18.39 -1.29
CA GLN A 56 -5.31 -19.28 -1.56
C GLN A 56 -5.36 -20.49 -0.62
N GLU A 57 -4.25 -20.86 0.02
CA GLU A 57 -4.24 -21.87 1.08
C GLU A 57 -4.82 -21.28 2.39
N GLU A 58 -5.90 -21.86 2.93
CA GLU A 58 -6.62 -21.36 4.13
C GLU A 58 -5.70 -21.15 5.34
N ASP A 59 -4.76 -22.06 5.56
CA ASP A 59 -3.81 -22.01 6.68
C ASP A 59 -2.84 -20.82 6.56
N ARG A 60 -2.43 -20.50 5.32
CA ARG A 60 -1.53 -19.37 5.02
C ARG A 60 -2.26 -18.04 5.07
N LYS A 61 -3.51 -17.97 4.62
CA LYS A 61 -4.37 -16.78 4.73
C LYS A 61 -4.55 -16.36 6.18
N THR A 62 -4.82 -17.33 7.06
CA THR A 62 -5.02 -17.08 8.50
C THR A 62 -3.73 -16.62 9.18
N LYS A 63 -2.59 -17.25 8.86
CA LYS A 63 -1.26 -16.85 9.36
C LYS A 63 -0.89 -15.44 8.90
N PHE A 64 -1.11 -15.13 7.63
CA PHE A 64 -0.87 -13.81 7.05
C PHE A 64 -1.69 -12.73 7.77
N VAL A 65 -3.00 -12.94 7.93
CA VAL A 65 -3.87 -11.98 8.61
C VAL A 65 -3.45 -11.78 10.06
N LYS A 66 -3.07 -12.84 10.78
CA LYS A 66 -2.62 -12.75 12.18
C LYS A 66 -1.32 -11.95 12.29
N PHE A 67 -0.35 -12.22 11.41
CA PHE A 67 0.95 -11.55 11.38
C PHE A 67 0.81 -10.05 11.05
N PHE A 68 0.17 -9.72 9.92
CA PHE A 68 0.03 -8.34 9.48
C PHE A 68 -0.92 -7.51 10.36
N SER A 69 -1.88 -8.15 11.04
CA SER A 69 -2.73 -7.46 12.03
C SER A 69 -1.90 -6.95 13.22
N ALA A 70 -0.95 -7.76 13.69
CA ALA A 70 -0.06 -7.40 14.79
C ALA A 70 1.00 -6.38 14.36
N GLU A 71 1.69 -6.62 13.24
CA GLU A 71 2.78 -5.76 12.77
C GLU A 71 2.29 -4.36 12.34
N MET A 72 1.17 -4.30 11.62
CA MET A 72 0.66 -3.03 11.08
C MET A 72 -0.32 -2.31 12.02
N GLN A 73 -0.67 -2.92 13.16
CA GLN A 73 -1.73 -2.46 14.07
C GLN A 73 -3.06 -2.20 13.33
N LEU A 74 -3.43 -3.13 12.46
CA LEU A 74 -4.68 -3.09 11.70
C LEU A 74 -5.62 -4.19 12.17
N SER A 75 -6.92 -3.91 12.17
CA SER A 75 -7.92 -4.93 12.49
C SER A 75 -7.89 -6.04 11.44
N LYS A 76 -7.99 -7.30 11.88
CA LYS A 76 -8.06 -8.48 11.00
C LYS A 76 -9.11 -8.33 9.89
N ARG A 77 -10.26 -7.73 10.19
CA ARG A 77 -11.34 -7.42 9.23
C ARG A 77 -10.88 -6.57 8.05
N VAL A 78 -10.02 -5.58 8.29
CA VAL A 78 -9.50 -4.70 7.24
C VAL A 78 -8.60 -5.48 6.29
N ILE A 79 -7.78 -6.38 6.83
CA ILE A 79 -6.87 -7.22 6.03
C ILE A 79 -7.66 -8.23 5.21
N TYR A 80 -8.68 -8.88 5.78
CA TYR A 80 -9.58 -9.75 5.01
C TYR A 80 -10.28 -9.01 3.87
N LYS A 81 -10.74 -7.78 4.13
CA LYS A 81 -11.36 -6.94 3.09
C LYS A 81 -10.37 -6.63 1.95
N ILE A 82 -9.13 -6.28 2.27
CA ILE A 82 -8.09 -6.04 1.25
C ILE A 82 -7.83 -7.31 0.44
N ILE A 83 -7.75 -8.48 1.09
CA ILE A 83 -7.53 -9.72 0.36
C ILE A 83 -8.68 -10.00 -0.60
N GLN A 84 -9.91 -9.84 -0.13
CA GLN A 84 -11.11 -10.02 -0.95
C GLN A 84 -11.16 -9.02 -2.12
N GLU A 85 -10.85 -7.73 -1.89
CA GLU A 85 -10.76 -6.73 -2.96
C GLU A 85 -9.76 -7.11 -4.05
N VAL A 86 -8.61 -7.67 -3.67
CA VAL A 86 -7.63 -8.14 -4.66
C VAL A 86 -8.09 -9.42 -5.37
N GLU A 87 -8.75 -10.34 -4.66
CA GLU A 87 -9.36 -11.54 -5.27
C GLU A 87 -10.45 -11.18 -6.29
N ASP A 88 -11.27 -10.16 -6.00
CA ASP A 88 -12.30 -9.63 -6.90
C ASP A 88 -11.71 -8.86 -8.09
N GLU A 89 -10.61 -8.11 -7.91
CA GLU A 89 -9.90 -7.42 -9.00
C GLU A 89 -9.34 -8.40 -10.06
N LEU A 90 -8.97 -9.61 -9.66
CA LEU A 90 -8.43 -10.65 -10.56
C LEU A 90 -9.49 -11.50 -11.26
N ARG A 91 -10.76 -11.43 -10.82
CA ARG A 91 -11.89 -12.15 -11.44
C ARG A 91 -12.57 -11.37 -12.56
N LYS A 92 -12.30 -10.06 -12.67
CA LYS A 92 -12.74 -9.19 -13.77
C LYS A 92 -11.78 -9.28 -14.95
#